data_AF-A0A4Q3D8T3-F1
#
_entry.id   AF-A0A4Q3D8T3-F1
#
_cell.length_a   1.000
_cell.length_b   1.000
_cell.length_c   1.000
_cell.angle_alpha   90.00
_cell.angle_beta   90.00
_cell.angle_gamma   90.00
#
_symmetry.space_group_name_H-M   'P 1'
#
loop_
_entity.id
_entity.type
_entity.pdbx_description
1 polymer ?
#
loop_
_entity_poly.entity_id
_entity_poly.type
_entity_poly.pdbx_seq_one_letter_code
_entity_poly.pdbx_strand_id
1 'polypeptide(L)'
;LKTGALVSMAGSVTLHRTIVDGASEEQKNWRIRATDIKPRPDPAATPAPPLDNRSAARYKCIDGSRMNAAFDPDNGKVTITRAGKTIVLRQERVASGIRYAAGGTSFAGKGESMTFTQPGLPPLPCSPIRR
;
A
#
# COMPACT_ATOMS: atom_id res chain seq x y z
N LEU A 1 16.17 31.59 9.98
CA LEU A 1 15.37 30.57 9.29
C LEU A 1 15.81 29.19 9.76
N LYS A 2 15.10 28.59 10.74
CA LYS A 2 15.27 27.18 11.11
C LYS A 2 13.92 26.50 10.95
N THR A 3 13.51 26.31 9.70
CA THR A 3 12.40 25.43 9.36
C THR A 3 12.92 24.01 9.40
N GLY A 4 12.40 23.18 10.31
CA GLY A 4 12.68 21.73 10.39
C GLY A 4 12.09 20.95 9.22
N ALA A 5 12.20 21.48 8.01
CA ALA A 5 11.71 20.86 6.79
C ALA A 5 12.62 19.69 6.43
N LEU A 6 12.01 18.53 6.21
CA LEU A 6 12.69 17.36 5.66
C LEU A 6 13.13 17.67 4.23
N VAL A 7 14.43 17.55 3.96
CA VAL A 7 15.01 17.75 2.62
C VAL A 7 15.38 16.41 1.99
N SER A 8 15.06 16.24 0.71
CA SER A 8 15.52 15.08 -0.06
C SER A 8 16.93 15.32 -0.57
N MET A 9 17.85 14.43 -0.21
CA MET A 9 19.25 14.47 -0.66
C MET A 9 19.52 13.34 -1.63
N ALA A 10 20.34 13.60 -2.65
CA ALA A 10 20.74 12.61 -3.62
C ALA A 10 22.21 12.80 -4.00
N GLY A 11 22.91 11.70 -4.28
CA GLY A 11 24.31 11.73 -4.66
C GLY A 11 24.94 10.36 -4.63
N SER A 12 26.23 10.30 -4.97
CA SER A 12 27.00 9.07 -4.97
C SER A 12 27.78 8.90 -3.67
N VAL A 13 27.96 7.64 -3.25
CA VAL A 13 28.80 7.26 -2.12
C VAL A 13 29.85 6.29 -2.64
N THR A 14 31.13 6.65 -2.51
CA THR A 14 32.24 5.76 -2.84
C THR A 14 32.65 4.97 -1.61
N LEU A 15 32.45 3.66 -1.65
CA LEU A 15 32.87 2.75 -0.59
C LEU A 15 34.26 2.19 -0.91
N HIS A 16 35.09 2.05 0.13
CA HIS A 16 36.39 1.41 0.04
C HIS A 16 36.50 0.32 1.10
N ARG A 17 37.03 -0.84 0.70
CA ARG A 17 37.51 -1.89 1.60
C ARG A 17 38.81 -2.44 1.05
N THR A 18 39.68 -2.90 1.93
CA THR A 18 40.96 -3.48 1.54
C THR A 18 40.87 -5.00 1.64
N ILE A 19 41.11 -5.72 0.54
CA ILE A 19 41.09 -7.18 0.49
C ILE A 19 42.47 -7.65 0.02
N VAL A 20 43.39 -7.76 0.97
CA VAL A 20 44.74 -8.30 0.76
C VAL A 20 45.11 -9.19 1.95
N ASP A 21 45.89 -10.24 1.71
CA ASP A 21 46.42 -11.10 2.77
C ASP A 21 47.25 -10.28 3.77
N GLY A 22 46.90 -10.37 5.05
CA GLY A 22 47.49 -9.57 6.13
C GLY A 22 46.73 -8.28 6.50
N ALA A 23 45.63 -7.93 5.83
CA ALA A 23 44.78 -6.81 6.26
C ALA A 23 44.07 -7.12 7.60
N SER A 24 43.99 -6.12 8.49
CA SER A 24 43.26 -6.24 9.75
C SER A 24 41.75 -6.34 9.53
N GLU A 25 41.03 -6.91 10.48
CA GLU A 25 39.57 -7.06 10.40
C GLU A 25 38.85 -5.70 10.22
N GLU A 26 39.38 -4.65 10.83
CA GLU A 26 38.85 -3.28 10.67
C GLU A 26 39.09 -2.71 9.26
N GLN A 27 40.16 -3.12 8.58
CA GLN A 27 40.48 -2.70 7.21
C GLN A 27 39.67 -3.44 6.14
N LYS A 28 39.18 -4.65 6.47
CA LYS A 28 38.28 -5.44 5.60
C LYS A 28 36.84 -4.92 5.62
N ASN A 29 36.48 -4.14 6.64
CA ASN A 29 35.16 -3.53 6.73
C ASN A 29 34.97 -2.42 5.70
N TRP A 30 33.74 -2.34 5.18
CA TRP A 30 33.34 -1.30 4.25
C TRP A 30 33.31 0.06 4.94
N ARG A 31 34.08 1.01 4.40
CA ARG A 31 34.10 2.41 4.85
C ARG A 31 33.78 3.35 3.70
N ILE A 32 33.12 4.44 4.03
CA ILE A 32 32.83 5.51 3.08
C ILE A 32 34.11 6.32 2.87
N ARG A 33 34.61 6.36 1.63
CA ARG A 33 35.79 7.13 1.25
C ARG A 33 35.44 8.54 0.80
N ALA A 34 34.31 8.69 0.12
CA ALA A 34 33.81 9.96 -0.37
C ALA A 34 32.29 9.93 -0.49
N THR A 35 31.67 11.08 -0.27
CA THR A 35 30.25 11.34 -0.54
C THR A 35 30.13 12.61 -1.36
N ASP A 36 29.38 12.56 -2.47
CA ASP A 36 28.93 13.74 -3.20
C ASP A 36 27.41 13.87 -3.06
N ILE A 37 26.93 13.84 -1.81
CA ILE A 37 25.51 13.99 -1.51
C ILE A 37 25.19 15.47 -1.49
N LYS A 38 24.34 15.91 -2.43
CA LYS A 38 23.89 17.30 -2.53
C LYS A 38 22.39 17.38 -2.28
N PRO A 39 21.88 18.49 -1.72
CA PRO A 39 20.46 18.79 -1.77
C PRO A 39 20.05 18.73 -3.24
N ARG A 40 19.04 17.94 -3.54
CA ARG A 40 18.51 17.91 -4.90
C ARG A 40 17.96 19.32 -5.18
N PRO A 41 18.48 20.07 -6.17
CA PRO A 41 17.84 21.32 -6.56
C PRO A 41 16.40 20.98 -6.94
N ASP A 42 15.42 21.69 -6.38
CA ASP A 42 14.00 21.41 -6.58
C ASP A 42 13.75 21.12 -8.07
N PRO A 43 13.54 19.86 -8.47
CA PRO A 43 13.07 19.62 -9.80
C PRO A 43 11.67 20.23 -9.78
N ALA A 44 11.41 21.20 -10.66
CA ALA A 44 10.04 21.56 -11.01
C ALA A 44 9.25 20.25 -11.08
N ALA A 45 8.31 20.09 -10.13
CA ALA A 45 7.85 18.79 -9.64
C ALA A 45 7.76 17.77 -10.77
N THR A 46 8.79 16.95 -10.94
CA THR A 46 8.65 15.78 -11.78
C THR A 46 7.65 14.94 -11.02
N PRO A 47 6.44 14.69 -11.56
CA PRO A 47 5.47 13.87 -10.85
C PRO A 47 6.19 12.57 -10.52
N ALA A 48 6.20 12.19 -9.24
CA ALA A 48 6.55 10.83 -8.90
C ALA A 48 5.73 9.92 -9.84
N PRO A 49 6.32 8.83 -10.39
CA PRO A 49 5.51 7.87 -11.12
C PRO A 49 4.31 7.53 -10.24
N PRO A 50 3.07 7.57 -10.76
CA PRO A 50 1.90 7.37 -9.94
C PRO A 50 2.08 6.06 -9.18
N LEU A 51 2.09 6.16 -7.85
CA LEU A 51 2.18 4.98 -7.01
C LEU A 51 0.94 4.16 -7.32
N ASP A 52 1.11 2.94 -7.83
CA ASP A 52 -0.03 2.06 -8.07
C ASP A 52 -0.61 1.67 -6.70
N ASN A 53 -1.63 2.42 -6.28
CA ASN A 53 -2.32 2.24 -5.02
C ASN A 53 -3.46 1.21 -5.15
N ARG A 54 -3.58 0.58 -6.32
CA ARG A 54 -4.53 -0.52 -6.50
C ARG A 54 -4.05 -1.71 -5.71
N SER A 55 -4.95 -2.25 -4.91
CA SER A 55 -4.65 -3.37 -4.03
C SER A 55 -5.76 -4.39 -4.12
N ALA A 56 -5.40 -5.67 -4.02
CA ALA A 56 -6.36 -6.76 -3.99
C ALA A 56 -6.26 -7.49 -2.65
N ALA A 57 -7.40 -7.67 -1.98
CA ALA A 57 -7.49 -8.41 -0.75
C ALA A 57 -8.46 -9.60 -0.89
N ARG A 58 -8.05 -10.75 -0.36
CA ARG A 58 -8.88 -11.96 -0.30
C ARG A 58 -9.54 -12.04 1.06
N TYR A 59 -10.81 -12.39 1.07
CA TYR A 59 -11.62 -12.52 2.27
C TYR A 59 -12.21 -13.92 2.38
N LYS A 60 -12.30 -14.42 3.61
CA LYS A 60 -13.06 -15.60 3.98
C LYS A 60 -14.30 -15.15 4.74
N CYS A 61 -15.46 -15.53 4.25
CA CYS A 61 -16.74 -15.21 4.88
C CYS A 61 -17.19 -16.34 5.81
N ILE A 62 -18.12 -16.04 6.73
CA ILE A 62 -18.59 -17.00 7.73
C ILE A 62 -19.34 -18.20 7.13
N ASP A 63 -19.92 -18.04 5.94
CA ASP A 63 -20.54 -19.11 5.15
C ASP A 63 -19.51 -20.04 4.49
N GLY A 64 -18.21 -19.84 4.74
CA GLY A 64 -17.11 -20.58 4.12
C GLY A 64 -16.77 -20.11 2.71
N SER A 65 -17.54 -19.19 2.12
CA SER A 65 -17.27 -18.65 0.79
C SER A 65 -16.03 -17.74 0.79
N ARG A 66 -15.41 -17.63 -0.38
CA ARG A 66 -14.27 -16.74 -0.62
C ARG A 66 -14.67 -15.59 -1.52
N MET A 67 -14.10 -14.43 -1.23
CA MET A 67 -14.35 -13.21 -1.97
C MET A 67 -13.03 -12.49 -2.24
N ASN A 68 -12.90 -11.91 -3.43
CA ASN A 68 -11.78 -11.04 -3.78
C ASN A 68 -12.28 -9.60 -3.90
N ALA A 69 -11.60 -8.66 -3.28
CA ALA A 69 -11.87 -7.24 -3.40
C ALA A 69 -10.67 -6.55 -4.03
N ALA A 70 -10.84 -6.03 -5.25
CA ALA A 70 -9.86 -5.19 -5.92
C ALA A 70 -10.23 -3.73 -5.71
N PHE A 71 -9.44 -3.03 -4.90
CA PHE A 71 -9.62 -1.62 -4.58
C PHE A 71 -8.94 -0.75 -5.64
N ASP A 72 -9.69 0.23 -6.13
CA ASP A 72 -9.24 1.24 -7.08
C ASP A 72 -9.53 2.63 -6.46
N PRO A 73 -8.66 3.09 -5.54
CA PRO A 73 -8.88 4.33 -4.79
C PRO A 73 -8.90 5.56 -5.70
N ASP A 74 -8.16 5.55 -6.81
CA ASP A 74 -8.12 6.64 -7.78
C ASP A 74 -9.49 6.88 -8.43
N ASN A 75 -10.26 5.81 -8.64
CA ASN A 75 -11.62 5.87 -9.16
C ASN A 75 -12.70 5.83 -8.07
N GLY A 76 -12.31 5.73 -6.79
CA GLY A 76 -13.21 5.58 -5.65
C GLY A 76 -14.11 4.35 -5.79
N LYS A 77 -13.56 3.22 -6.27
CA LYS A 77 -14.32 2.00 -6.55
C LYS A 77 -13.67 0.78 -5.92
N VAL A 78 -14.50 -0.22 -5.65
CA VAL A 78 -14.03 -1.58 -5.36
C VAL A 78 -14.75 -2.55 -6.27
N THR A 79 -13.99 -3.47 -6.85
CA THR A 79 -14.52 -4.58 -7.65
C THR A 79 -14.51 -5.83 -6.79
N ILE A 80 -15.69 -6.30 -6.41
CA ILE A 80 -15.89 -7.51 -5.63
C ILE A 80 -16.13 -8.68 -6.58
N THR A 81 -15.35 -9.74 -6.46
CA THR A 81 -15.57 -11.01 -7.17
C THR A 81 -15.89 -12.12 -6.16
N ARG A 82 -17.07 -12.73 -6.27
CA ARG A 82 -17.53 -13.84 -5.43
C ARG A 82 -18.35 -14.83 -6.25
N ALA A 83 -18.05 -16.12 -6.13
CA ALA A 83 -18.74 -17.19 -6.85
C ALA A 83 -18.86 -16.94 -8.37
N GLY A 84 -17.81 -16.41 -8.99
CA GLY A 84 -17.79 -16.09 -10.43
C GLY A 84 -18.56 -14.82 -10.83
N LYS A 85 -19.26 -14.16 -9.89
CA LYS A 85 -19.94 -12.87 -10.13
C LYS A 85 -19.04 -11.72 -9.73
N THR A 86 -19.04 -10.68 -10.56
CA THR A 86 -18.28 -9.45 -10.34
C THR A 86 -19.24 -8.29 -10.15
N ILE A 87 -19.04 -7.51 -9.09
CA ILE A 87 -19.87 -6.37 -8.73
C ILE A 87 -18.95 -5.18 -8.46
N VAL A 88 -19.22 -4.06 -9.11
CA VAL A 88 -18.49 -2.80 -8.87
C VAL A 88 -19.29 -1.95 -7.89
N LEU A 89 -18.67 -1.59 -6.78
CA LEU A 89 -19.24 -0.74 -5.73
C LEU A 89 -18.52 0.61 -5.71
N ARG A 90 -19.24 1.69 -5.45
CA ARG A 90 -18.66 3.04 -5.33
C ARG A 90 -18.41 3.35 -3.86
N GLN A 91 -17.30 4.03 -3.59
CA GLN A 91 -16.94 4.45 -2.24
C GLN A 91 -17.95 5.49 -1.72
N GLU A 92 -18.41 5.28 -0.50
CA GLU A 92 -19.24 6.24 0.24
C GLU A 92 -18.44 6.79 1.43
N ARG A 93 -18.59 8.09 1.69
CA ARG A 93 -17.93 8.74 2.82
C ARG A 93 -18.67 8.38 4.11
N VAL A 94 -17.95 7.84 5.08
CA VAL A 94 -18.48 7.47 6.40
C VAL A 94 -17.64 8.09 7.51
N ALA A 95 -18.23 8.28 8.69
CA ALA A 95 -17.55 8.89 9.83
C ALA A 95 -16.34 8.08 10.32
N SER A 96 -16.36 6.75 10.18
CA SER A 96 -15.20 5.90 10.45
C SER A 96 -15.23 4.62 9.62
N GLY A 97 -14.05 4.14 9.24
CA GLY A 97 -13.89 2.93 8.43
C GLY A 97 -14.02 3.17 6.92
N ILE A 98 -14.38 2.12 6.20
CA ILE A 98 -14.61 2.14 4.75
C ILE A 98 -16.01 1.62 4.45
N ARG A 99 -16.65 2.21 3.43
CA ARG A 99 -17.93 1.75 2.92
C ARG A 99 -17.96 1.93 1.41
N TYR A 100 -18.45 0.91 0.73
CA TYR A 100 -18.71 0.92 -0.69
C TYR A 100 -20.13 0.42 -0.91
N ALA A 101 -20.88 1.02 -1.82
CA ALA A 101 -22.24 0.60 -2.12
C ALA A 101 -22.59 0.78 -3.60
N ALA A 102 -23.50 -0.06 -4.08
CA ALA A 102 -24.20 0.10 -5.35
C ALA A 102 -25.45 -0.79 -5.37
N GLY A 103 -26.59 -0.23 -5.80
CA GLY A 103 -27.80 -1.01 -6.08
C GLY A 103 -28.27 -1.92 -4.94
N GLY A 104 -28.23 -1.44 -3.69
CA GLY A 104 -28.62 -2.21 -2.50
C GLY A 104 -27.57 -3.20 -1.98
N THR A 105 -26.47 -3.39 -2.71
CA THR A 105 -25.31 -4.14 -2.22
C THR A 105 -24.35 -3.17 -1.53
N SER A 106 -23.81 -3.55 -0.37
CA SER A 106 -22.77 -2.79 0.30
C SER A 106 -21.65 -3.65 0.84
N PHE A 107 -20.46 -3.08 0.89
CA PHE A 107 -19.26 -3.66 1.45
C PHE A 107 -18.65 -2.63 2.39
N ALA A 108 -18.71 -2.91 3.69
CA ALA A 108 -18.33 -1.95 4.70
C ALA A 108 -17.57 -2.62 5.84
N GLY A 109 -16.75 -1.84 6.53
CA GLY A 109 -16.18 -2.29 7.78
C GLY A 109 -15.01 -1.44 8.24
N LYS A 110 -14.28 -1.98 9.20
CA LYS A 110 -13.22 -1.27 9.92
C LYS A 110 -12.09 -2.23 10.25
N GLY A 111 -10.87 -1.85 9.88
CA GLY A 111 -9.68 -2.67 10.11
C GLY A 111 -9.82 -4.04 9.43
N GLU A 112 -9.91 -5.09 10.25
CA GLU A 112 -9.99 -6.49 9.79
C GLU A 112 -11.41 -7.05 9.77
N SER A 113 -12.40 -6.31 10.25
CA SER A 113 -13.80 -6.75 10.23
C SER A 113 -14.51 -6.13 9.04
N MET A 114 -14.84 -6.95 8.05
CA MET A 114 -15.65 -6.56 6.90
C MET A 114 -17.03 -7.22 6.95
N THR A 115 -18.02 -6.52 6.42
CA THR A 115 -19.40 -7.01 6.26
C THR A 115 -19.84 -6.73 4.84
N PHE A 116 -20.31 -7.79 4.18
CA PHE A 116 -20.90 -7.73 2.85
C PHE A 116 -22.42 -7.90 2.97
N THR A 117 -23.18 -6.92 2.46
CA THR A 117 -24.63 -6.93 2.52
C THR A 117 -25.18 -6.95 1.11
N GLN A 118 -26.16 -7.81 0.86
CA GLN A 118 -26.88 -7.90 -0.41
C GLN A 118 -28.38 -7.74 -0.15
N PRO A 119 -29.14 -7.21 -1.13
CA PRO A 119 -30.58 -7.10 -0.99
C PRO A 119 -31.21 -8.50 -0.84
N GLY A 120 -32.07 -8.67 0.15
CA GLY A 120 -32.78 -9.94 0.42
C GLY A 120 -31.96 -11.02 1.12
N LEU A 121 -30.72 -10.72 1.54
CA LEU A 121 -29.87 -11.66 2.29
C LEU A 121 -29.41 -11.05 3.62
N PRO A 122 -29.19 -11.86 4.66
CA PRO A 122 -28.59 -11.38 5.90
C PRO A 122 -27.17 -10.84 5.64
N PRO A 123 -26.71 -9.85 6.42
CA PRO A 123 -25.34 -9.36 6.33
C PRO A 123 -24.34 -10.50 6.53
N LEU A 124 -23.31 -10.54 5.70
CA LEU A 124 -22.30 -11.60 5.68
C LEU A 124 -20.98 -11.06 6.22
N PRO A 125 -20.59 -11.42 7.46
CA PRO A 125 -19.28 -11.07 8.00
C PRO A 125 -18.17 -11.81 7.25
N CYS A 126 -17.10 -11.09 6.94
CA CYS A 126 -15.92 -11.62 6.29
C CYS A 126 -14.65 -11.06 6.92
N SER A 127 -13.60 -11.89 6.97
CA SER A 127 -12.29 -11.52 7.50
C SER A 127 -11.22 -11.64 6.41
N PRO A 128 -10.21 -10.75 6.38
CA PRO A 128 -9.13 -10.82 5.40
C PRO A 128 -8.29 -12.08 5.63
N ILE A 129 -7.91 -12.73 4.55
CA ILE A 129 -6.97 -13.85 4.56
C ILE A 129 -5.58 -13.25 4.43
N ARG A 130 -4.81 -13.22 5.53
CA ARG A 130 -3.39 -12.88 5.47
C ARG A 130 -2.60 -14.10 5.00
N ARG A 131 -1.66 -13.90 4.07
CA ARG A 131 -0.64 -14.90 3.71
C ARG A 131 0.50 -14.86 4.71
#